data_AF-X1HQ69-F1
#
_entry.id   AF-X1HQ69-F1
#
_cell.length_a   1.000
_cell.length_b   1.000
_cell.length_c   1.000
_cell.angle_alpha   90.00
_cell.angle_beta   90.00
_cell.angle_gamma   90.00
#
_symmetry.space_group_name_H-M   'P 1'
#
loop_
_entity.id
_entity.type
_entity.pdbx_description
1 polymer ?
#
loop_
_entity_poly.entity_id
_entity_poly.type
_entity_poly.pdbx_seq_one_letter_code
_entity_poly.pdbx_strand_id
1 'polypeptide(L)'
;MLCADIAADTLHQALKDDNLSARTLANYQRRWRKKLGRELEISYYARKFYERLSDKQVDRMFNLIKSHGIDQALFQAEDLSFDWHGEAVMRLIGHKIVANALRAMRAPFSFRRQG
;
A
#
# COMPACT_ATOMS: atom_id res chain seq x y z
N MET A 1 8.28 2.60 -14.49
CA MET A 1 7.95 3.19 -15.81
C MET A 1 6.66 4.00 -15.77
N LEU A 2 5.58 3.53 -15.11
CA LEU A 2 4.28 4.23 -15.02
C LEU A 2 4.31 5.76 -14.80
N CYS A 3 5.05 6.26 -13.79
CA CYS A 3 5.12 7.70 -13.56
C CYS A 3 5.84 8.45 -14.68
N ALA A 4 6.89 7.86 -15.24
CA ALA A 4 7.62 8.44 -16.36
C ALA A 4 6.72 8.55 -17.60
N ASP A 5 5.91 7.52 -17.88
CA ASP A 5 4.95 7.53 -18.99
C ASP A 5 3.89 8.63 -18.81
N ILE A 6 3.32 8.75 -17.61
CA ILE A 6 2.34 9.81 -17.29
C ILE A 6 2.99 11.20 -17.39
N ALA A 7 4.25 11.34 -16.98
CA ALA A 7 4.99 12.59 -17.08
C ALA A 7 5.25 12.98 -18.54
N ALA A 8 5.75 12.04 -19.35
CA ALA A 8 6.01 12.23 -20.77
C ALA A 8 4.73 12.61 -21.52
N ASP A 9 3.63 11.89 -21.29
CA ASP A 9 2.32 12.21 -21.86
C ASP A 9 1.85 13.62 -21.48
N THR A 10 1.96 13.96 -20.18
CA THR A 10 1.47 15.25 -19.68
C THR A 10 2.26 16.39 -20.30
N LEU A 11 3.58 16.24 -20.41
CA LEU A 11 4.45 17.23 -21.02
C LEU A 11 4.19 17.34 -22.53
N HIS A 12 4.03 16.22 -23.23
CA HIS A 12 3.73 16.20 -24.66
C HIS A 12 2.45 16.96 -24.99
N GLN A 13 1.38 16.75 -24.23
CA GLN A 13 0.13 17.50 -24.42
C GLN A 13 0.30 18.99 -24.09
N ALA A 14 0.98 19.31 -22.99
CA ALA A 14 1.21 20.71 -22.60
C ALA A 14 2.04 21.49 -23.64
N LEU A 15 3.00 20.82 -24.29
CA LEU A 15 3.78 21.41 -25.39
C LEU A 15 2.96 21.58 -26.67
N LYS A 16 2.09 20.61 -27.00
CA LYS A 16 1.17 20.73 -28.14
C LYS A 16 0.19 21.90 -27.99
N ASP A 17 -0.27 22.13 -26.76
CA ASP A 17 -1.22 23.19 -26.43
C ASP A 17 -0.52 24.53 -26.09
N ASP A 18 0.81 24.60 -26.19
CA ASP A 18 1.67 25.74 -25.78
C ASP A 18 1.33 26.31 -24.39
N ASN A 19 1.03 25.41 -23.44
CA ASN A 19 0.52 25.77 -22.12
C ASN A 19 1.19 24.96 -21.01
N LEU A 20 2.33 25.48 -20.54
CA LEU A 20 3.10 24.93 -19.41
C LEU A 20 2.67 25.51 -18.06
N SER A 21 1.43 26.00 -17.94
CA SER A 21 0.94 26.52 -16.67
C SER A 21 0.90 25.44 -15.58
N ALA A 22 1.02 25.87 -14.32
CA ALA A 22 0.91 24.98 -13.17
C ALA A 22 -0.41 24.18 -13.18
N ARG A 23 -1.51 24.76 -13.68
CA ARG A 23 -2.81 24.09 -13.79
C ARG A 23 -2.77 22.90 -14.77
N THR A 24 -2.09 23.07 -15.90
CA THR A 24 -1.92 22.03 -16.92
C THR A 24 -1.00 20.93 -16.42
N LEU A 25 0.16 21.31 -15.85
CA LEU A 25 1.13 20.34 -15.31
C LEU A 25 0.61 19.58 -14.08
N ALA A 26 -0.31 20.17 -13.30
CA ALA A 26 -0.99 19.46 -12.20
C ALA A 26 -1.77 18.21 -12.66
N ASN A 27 -2.06 18.06 -13.97
CA ASN A 27 -2.62 16.81 -14.50
C ASN A 27 -1.73 15.60 -14.27
N TYR A 28 -0.39 15.78 -14.29
CA TYR A 28 0.54 14.72 -13.94
C TYR A 28 0.23 14.20 -12.54
N GLN A 29 0.16 15.10 -11.56
CA GLN A 29 -0.10 14.77 -10.17
C GLN A 29 -1.44 14.05 -9.99
N ARG A 30 -2.49 14.56 -10.63
CA ARG A 30 -3.82 13.95 -10.59
C ARG A 30 -3.79 12.52 -11.14
N ARG A 31 -3.14 12.30 -12.29
CA ARG A 31 -3.10 11.00 -12.98
C ARG A 31 -2.31 9.95 -12.22
N TRP A 32 -1.08 10.26 -11.77
CA TRP A 32 -0.29 9.26 -11.04
C TRP A 32 -0.90 8.97 -9.68
N ARG A 33 -1.43 9.98 -8.97
CA ARG A 33 -2.07 9.77 -7.66
C ARG A 33 -3.36 8.95 -7.77
N LYS A 34 -4.11 9.08 -8.87
CA LYS A 34 -5.27 8.20 -9.15
C LYS A 34 -4.87 6.72 -9.29
N LYS A 35 -3.67 6.44 -9.81
CA LYS A 35 -3.20 5.06 -10.01
C LYS A 35 -2.47 4.49 -8.78
N LEU A 36 -1.57 5.26 -8.17
CA LEU A 36 -0.67 4.78 -7.11
C LEU A 36 -1.04 5.28 -5.72
N GLY A 37 -1.94 6.28 -5.61
CA GLY A 37 -2.21 6.95 -4.34
C GLY A 37 -2.69 6.00 -3.24
N ARG A 38 -3.58 5.06 -3.59
CA ARG A 38 -4.07 4.05 -2.66
C ARG A 38 -2.94 3.13 -2.19
N GLU A 39 -2.10 2.67 -3.09
CA GLU A 39 -0.96 1.80 -2.77
C GLU A 39 0.00 2.50 -1.80
N LEU A 40 0.39 3.74 -2.12
CA LEU A 40 1.27 4.53 -1.26
C LEU A 40 0.67 4.82 0.12
N GLU A 41 -0.65 5.06 0.20
CA GLU A 41 -1.34 5.27 1.46
C GLU A 41 -1.32 4.00 2.32
N ILE A 42 -1.60 2.84 1.73
CA ILE A 42 -1.53 1.54 2.44
C ILE A 42 -0.11 1.28 2.94
N SER A 43 0.91 1.40 2.09
CA SER A 43 2.31 1.15 2.47
C SER A 43 2.80 2.16 3.51
N TYR A 44 2.35 3.42 3.43
CA TYR A 44 2.65 4.45 4.45
C TYR A 44 2.10 4.06 5.82
N TYR A 45 0.83 3.67 5.91
CA TYR A 45 0.22 3.26 7.17
C TYR A 45 0.77 1.93 7.68
N ALA A 46 1.09 0.98 6.79
CA ALA A 46 1.75 -0.26 7.15
C ALA A 46 3.12 -0.02 7.78
N ARG A 47 3.94 0.87 7.21
CA ARG A 47 5.21 1.29 7.80
C ARG A 47 5.01 1.96 9.15
N LYS A 48 4.07 2.90 9.26
CA LYS A 48 3.75 3.57 10.53
C LYS A 48 3.27 2.62 11.62
N PHE A 49 2.57 1.57 11.22
CA PHE A 49 2.16 0.51 12.11
C PHE A 49 3.36 -0.32 12.58
N TYR A 50 4.21 -0.77 11.65
CA TYR A 50 5.42 -1.53 11.96
C TYR A 50 6.37 -0.76 12.89
N GLU A 51 6.58 0.53 12.66
CA GLU A 51 7.40 1.43 13.51
C GLU A 51 6.94 1.49 14.98
N ARG A 52 5.70 1.08 15.28
CA ARG A 52 5.13 1.10 16.64
C ARG A 52 5.18 -0.26 17.33
N LEU A 53 5.64 -1.30 16.65
CA LEU A 53 5.83 -2.62 17.23
C LEU A 53 7.21 -2.74 17.85
N SER A 54 7.29 -3.32 19.04
CA SER A 54 8.55 -3.80 19.61
C SER A 54 9.01 -5.09 18.93
N ASP A 55 10.31 -5.40 19.01
CA ASP A 55 10.89 -6.65 18.49
C ASP A 55 10.12 -7.89 18.95
N LYS A 56 9.76 -7.96 20.24
CA LYS A 56 8.95 -9.06 20.80
C LYS A 56 7.55 -9.17 20.18
N GLN A 57 6.96 -8.06 19.71
CA GLN A 57 5.68 -8.08 19.00
C GLN A 57 5.86 -8.53 17.55
N VAL A 58 6.95 -8.10 16.90
CA VAL A 58 7.32 -8.55 15.55
C VAL A 58 7.55 -10.06 15.53
N ASP A 59 8.36 -10.59 16.45
CA ASP A 59 8.65 -12.02 16.55
C ASP A 59 7.37 -12.85 16.78
N ARG A 60 6.50 -12.39 17.69
CA ARG A 60 5.22 -13.04 17.95
C ARG A 60 4.33 -13.06 16.71
N MET A 61 4.30 -11.96 15.95
CA MET A 61 3.53 -11.88 14.71
C MET A 61 4.08 -12.84 13.67
N PHE A 62 5.40 -12.87 13.50
CA PHE A 62 6.06 -13.73 12.52
C PHE A 62 5.83 -15.22 12.83
N ASN A 63 5.99 -15.62 14.09
CA ASN A 63 5.72 -16.98 14.55
C ASN A 63 4.25 -17.36 14.37
N LEU A 64 3.31 -16.44 14.61
CA LEU A 64 1.89 -16.67 14.40
C LEU A 64 1.58 -16.90 12.92
N ILE A 65 2.13 -16.05 12.04
CA ILE A 65 1.96 -16.14 10.59
C ILE A 65 2.47 -17.49 10.08
N LYS A 66 3.69 -17.87 10.48
CA LYS A 66 4.34 -19.13 10.06
C LYS A 66 3.61 -20.37 10.60
N SER A 67 3.24 -20.37 11.89
CA SER A 67 2.59 -21.54 12.50
C SER A 67 1.20 -21.82 11.94
N HIS A 68 0.54 -20.82 11.36
CA HIS A 68 -0.77 -20.97 10.72
C HIS A 68 -0.70 -21.02 9.19
N GLY A 69 0.50 -21.10 8.60
CA GLY A 69 0.69 -21.20 7.14
C GLY A 69 0.17 -20.00 6.35
N ILE A 70 -0.01 -18.84 7.00
CA ILE A 70 -0.60 -17.65 6.36
C ILE A 70 0.35 -17.10 5.29
N ASP A 71 1.65 -17.20 5.51
CA ASP A 71 2.68 -16.83 4.54
C ASP A 71 2.61 -17.69 3.28
N GLN A 72 2.36 -18.99 3.41
CA GLN A 72 2.22 -19.90 2.28
C GLN A 72 0.94 -19.60 1.49
N ALA A 73 -0.17 -19.36 2.20
CA ALA A 73 -1.44 -19.00 1.57
C ALA A 73 -1.35 -17.68 0.79
N LEU A 74 -0.62 -16.68 1.33
CA LEU A 74 -0.35 -15.43 0.60
C LEU A 74 0.59 -15.67 -0.58
N PHE A 75 1.63 -16.50 -0.42
CA PHE A 75 2.58 -16.78 -1.50
C PHE A 75 1.94 -17.52 -2.69
N GLN A 76 0.96 -18.39 -2.44
CA GLN A 76 0.25 -19.15 -3.46
C GLN A 76 -0.91 -18.38 -4.12
N ALA A 77 -1.23 -17.17 -3.64
CA ALA A 77 -2.32 -16.38 -4.20
C ALA A 77 -1.91 -15.74 -5.54
N GLU A 78 -2.49 -16.24 -6.62
CA GLU A 78 -2.20 -15.81 -8.00
C GLU A 78 -2.60 -14.36 -8.30
N ASP A 79 -3.49 -13.78 -7.48
CA ASP A 79 -4.00 -12.43 -7.65
C ASP A 79 -3.21 -11.36 -6.88
N LEU A 80 -2.11 -11.76 -6.22
CA LEU A 80 -1.19 -10.85 -5.55
C LEU A 80 -0.01 -10.50 -6.47
N SER A 81 0.28 -9.21 -6.57
CA SER A 81 1.41 -8.68 -7.31
C SER A 81 2.35 -7.94 -6.37
N PHE A 82 3.66 -8.06 -6.60
CA PHE A 82 4.66 -7.31 -5.83
C PHE A 82 4.54 -5.80 -6.04
N ASP A 83 4.27 -5.36 -7.28
CA ASP A 83 4.07 -3.94 -7.60
C ASP A 83 2.76 -3.37 -7.04
N TRP A 84 1.81 -4.25 -6.67
CA TRP A 84 0.48 -3.92 -6.15
C TRP A 84 0.18 -4.75 -4.90
N HIS A 85 1.06 -4.65 -3.91
CA HIS A 85 1.10 -5.51 -2.72
C HIS A 85 0.17 -5.02 -1.60
N GLY A 86 -0.44 -3.84 -1.71
CA GLY A 86 -1.36 -3.32 -0.72
C GLY A 86 -2.50 -4.28 -0.39
N GLU A 87 -2.96 -5.07 -1.37
CA GLU A 87 -3.95 -6.13 -1.17
C GLU A 87 -3.42 -7.26 -0.26
N ALA A 88 -2.16 -7.68 -0.44
CA ALA A 88 -1.52 -8.68 0.42
C ALA A 88 -1.46 -8.19 1.88
N VAL A 89 -1.08 -6.92 2.07
CA VAL A 89 -1.05 -6.28 3.39
C VAL A 89 -2.45 -6.27 4.03
N MET A 90 -3.47 -5.90 3.26
CA MET A 90 -4.85 -5.84 3.75
C MET A 90 -5.40 -7.24 4.09
N ARG A 91 -5.10 -8.26 3.28
CA ARG A 91 -5.48 -9.65 3.58
C ARG A 91 -4.81 -10.17 4.84
N LEU A 92 -3.52 -9.90 5.01
CA LEU A 92 -2.79 -10.30 6.20
C LEU A 92 -3.40 -9.67 7.47
N ILE A 93 -3.63 -8.35 7.46
CA ILE A 93 -4.24 -7.63 8.59
C ILE A 93 -5.69 -8.07 8.83
N GLY A 94 -6.43 -8.36 7.76
CA GLY A 94 -7.82 -8.83 7.83
C GLY A 94 -7.96 -10.30 8.26
N HIS A 95 -6.89 -11.09 8.21
CA HIS A 95 -6.92 -12.48 8.63
C HIS A 95 -7.27 -12.57 10.12
N LYS A 96 -8.33 -13.31 10.48
CA LYS A 96 -8.91 -13.32 11.84
C LYS A 96 -7.88 -13.53 12.94
N ILE A 97 -6.94 -14.46 12.73
CA ILE A 97 -5.89 -14.82 13.69
C ILE A 97 -4.93 -13.64 13.91
N VAL A 98 -4.50 -12.99 12.82
CA VAL A 98 -3.62 -11.83 12.85
C VAL A 98 -4.36 -10.65 13.48
N ALA A 99 -5.59 -10.35 13.04
CA ALA A 99 -6.43 -9.29 13.62
C ALA A 99 -6.65 -9.45 15.14
N ASN A 100 -6.83 -10.68 15.62
CA ASN A 100 -6.99 -10.95 17.05
C ASN A 100 -5.68 -10.72 17.82
N ALA A 101 -4.54 -11.19 17.31
CA ALA A 101 -3.24 -10.94 17.92
C ALA A 101 -2.92 -9.44 18.00
N LEU A 102 -3.22 -8.72 16.92
CA LEU A 102 -3.09 -7.28 16.80
C LEU A 102 -3.91 -6.51 17.85
N ARG A 103 -5.16 -6.91 18.09
CA ARG A 103 -6.02 -6.36 19.15
C ARG A 103 -5.47 -6.67 20.55
N ALA A 104 -5.05 -7.92 20.78
CA ALA A 104 -4.50 -8.35 22.07
C ALA A 104 -3.22 -7.59 22.45
N MET A 105 -2.43 -7.20 21.45
CA MET A 105 -1.22 -6.39 21.65
C MET A 105 -1.49 -4.90 21.87
N ARG A 106 -2.76 -4.47 21.92
CA ARG A 106 -3.19 -3.05 21.94
C ARG A 106 -2.47 -2.22 20.87
N ALA A 107 -2.17 -2.84 19.73
CA ALA A 107 -1.45 -2.15 18.68
C ALA A 107 -2.37 -1.06 18.11
N PRO A 108 -1.86 0.16 17.87
CA PRO A 108 -2.71 1.28 17.48
C PRO A 108 -3.17 1.11 16.03
N PHE A 109 -4.35 0.52 15.84
CA PHE A 109 -5.02 0.42 14.55
C PHE A 109 -5.79 1.70 14.23
N SER A 110 -5.37 2.40 13.19
CA SER A 110 -6.21 3.37 12.48
C SER A 110 -5.99 3.23 10.98
N PHE A 111 -6.65 2.27 10.34
CA PHE A 111 -6.78 2.24 8.88
C PHE A 111 -8.07 2.97 8.54
N ARG A 112 -7.96 4.17 7.95
CA ARG A 112 -9.13 4.90 7.48
C ARG A 112 -9.66 4.18 6.25
N ARG A 113 -10.75 3.43 6.39
CA ARG A 113 -11.49 2.89 5.24
C ARG A 113 -12.13 4.07 4.50
N GLN A 114 -11.60 4.43 3.34
CA GLN A 114 -12.36 5.24 2.38
C GLN A 114 -13.24 4.25 1.59
N GLY A 115 -14.55 4.38 1.77
CA GLY A 115 -15.57 3.69 0.98
C GLY A 115 -15.79 4.37 -0.36
#